data_AF-A0A7U9DKL0-F1
#
_entry.id   AF-A0A7U9DKL0-F1
#
_cell.length_a   1.000
_cell.length_b   1.000
_cell.length_c   1.000
_cell.angle_alpha   90.00
_cell.angle_beta   90.00
_cell.angle_gamma   90.00
#
_symmetry.space_group_name_H-M   'P 1'
#
loop_
_entity.id
_entity.type
_entity.pdbx_description
1 polymer ?
#
loop_
_entity_poly.entity_id
_entity_poly.type
_entity_poly.pdbx_seq_one_letter_code
_entity_poly.pdbx_strand_id
1 'polypeptide(L)'
;MTVVITYLADDNARNRRRARRQAQREQAMQDASLSRRVANSTCSTRVTKAISLAGTLQKEVEGGTVCLPEVALFAAGHRTSKQVTAR
;
A
#
# COMPACT_ATOMS: atom_id res chain seq x y z
N MET A 1 -28.71 -27.96 -58.86
CA MET A 1 -28.56 -28.34 -57.44
C MET A 1 -28.51 -27.07 -56.62
N THR A 2 -29.53 -26.80 -55.81
CA THR A 2 -29.63 -25.59 -54.98
C THR A 2 -28.99 -25.86 -53.63
N VAL A 3 -27.83 -25.25 -53.39
CA VAL A 3 -27.16 -25.28 -52.09
C VAL A 3 -27.94 -24.35 -51.15
N VAL A 4 -28.72 -24.93 -50.24
CA VAL A 4 -29.34 -24.18 -49.15
C VAL A 4 -28.23 -23.86 -48.16
N ILE A 5 -27.65 -22.67 -48.30
CA ILE A 5 -26.75 -22.12 -47.28
C ILE A 5 -27.66 -21.79 -46.09
N THR A 6 -27.65 -22.64 -45.07
CA THR A 6 -28.22 -22.31 -43.77
C THR A 6 -27.42 -21.13 -43.26
N TYR A 7 -27.91 -19.91 -43.51
CA TYR A 7 -27.47 -18.73 -42.79
C TYR A 7 -27.69 -19.06 -41.32
N LEU A 8 -26.60 -19.46 -40.64
CA LEU A 8 -26.57 -19.54 -39.20
C LEU A 8 -27.02 -18.18 -38.72
N ALA A 9 -28.25 -18.12 -38.21
CA ALA A 9 -28.80 -16.91 -37.63
C ALA A 9 -28.04 -16.66 -36.32
N ASP A 10 -26.80 -16.22 -36.43
CA ASP A 10 -25.92 -15.86 -35.31
C ASP A 10 -26.57 -14.74 -34.49
N ASP A 11 -27.47 -13.98 -35.10
CA ASP A 11 -28.27 -12.93 -34.49
C ASP A 11 -29.72 -13.37 -34.19
N ASN A 12 -29.89 -14.53 -33.58
CA ASN A 12 -31.18 -14.92 -33.00
C ASN A 12 -31.32 -14.37 -31.55
N ALA A 13 -32.56 -14.21 -31.08
CA ALA A 13 -32.84 -13.68 -29.74
C ALA A 13 -32.15 -14.47 -28.62
N ARG A 14 -31.91 -15.76 -28.83
CA ARG A 14 -31.24 -16.66 -27.88
C ARG A 14 -29.75 -16.33 -27.76
N ASN A 15 -29.09 -16.03 -28.88
CA ASN A 15 -27.69 -15.64 -28.92
C ASN A 15 -27.48 -14.25 -28.31
N ARG A 16 -28.37 -13.28 -28.60
CA ARG A 16 -28.36 -11.97 -27.92
C ARG A 16 -28.48 -12.08 -26.41
N ARG A 17 -29.35 -12.98 -25.92
CA ARG A 17 -29.49 -13.27 -24.48
C ARG A 17 -28.22 -13.91 -23.90
N ARG A 18 -27.56 -14.81 -24.63
CA ARG A 18 -26.30 -15.43 -24.20
C ARG A 18 -25.16 -14.40 -24.14
N ALA A 19 -25.02 -13.55 -25.16
CA ALA A 19 -24.02 -12.48 -25.20
C ALA A 19 -24.16 -11.51 -24.01
N ARG A 20 -25.39 -11.05 -23.71
CA ARG A 20 -25.65 -10.20 -22.53
C ARG A 20 -25.26 -10.87 -21.21
N ARG A 21 -25.50 -12.18 -21.07
CA ARG A 21 -25.10 -12.93 -19.87
C ARG A 21 -23.59 -13.21 -19.82
N GLN A 22 -22.93 -13.39 -20.96
CA GLN A 22 -21.47 -13.54 -21.01
C GLN A 22 -20.79 -12.27 -20.51
N ALA A 23 -21.21 -11.10 -20.99
CA ALA A 23 -20.68 -9.82 -20.52
C ALA A 23 -20.83 -9.64 -18.99
N GLN A 24 -21.99 -9.98 -18.43
CA GLN A 24 -22.20 -9.93 -16.98
C GLN A 24 -21.32 -10.94 -16.21
N ARG A 25 -21.13 -12.14 -16.75
CA ARG A 25 -20.26 -13.15 -16.15
C ARG A 25 -18.79 -12.75 -16.21
N GLU A 26 -18.35 -12.13 -17.30
CA GLU A 26 -17.00 -11.61 -17.47
C GLU A 26 -16.71 -10.49 -16.47
N GLN A 27 -17.66 -9.57 -16.28
CA GLN A 27 -17.56 -8.54 -15.23
C GLN A 27 -17.47 -9.17 -13.83
N ALA A 28 -18.35 -10.11 -13.50
CA ALA A 28 -18.33 -10.79 -12.20
C ALA A 28 -17.03 -11.60 -11.96
N MET A 29 -16.48 -12.22 -13.01
CA MET A 29 -15.20 -12.92 -12.96
C MET A 29 -14.02 -11.96 -12.76
N GLN A 30 -14.04 -10.80 -13.43
CA GLN A 30 -13.04 -9.75 -13.23
C GLN A 30 -13.08 -9.25 -11.79
N ASP A 31 -14.25 -8.92 -11.24
CA ASP A 31 -14.41 -8.49 -9.85
C ASP A 31 -13.97 -9.57 -8.84
N ALA A 32 -14.28 -10.84 -9.10
CA ALA A 32 -13.82 -11.96 -8.28
C ALA A 32 -12.28 -12.12 -8.32
N SER A 33 -11.66 -11.89 -9.48
CA SER A 33 -10.20 -11.93 -9.62
C SER A 33 -9.53 -10.73 -8.94
N LEU A 34 -10.12 -9.54 -9.04
CA LEU A 34 -9.63 -8.32 -8.41
C LEU A 34 -9.75 -8.41 -6.89
N SER A 35 -10.90 -8.82 -6.35
CA SER A 35 -11.09 -9.04 -4.92
C SER A 35 -10.11 -10.07 -4.35
N ARG A 36 -9.85 -11.17 -5.05
CA ARG A 36 -8.83 -12.15 -4.65
C ARG A 36 -7.43 -11.56 -4.67
N ARG A 37 -7.09 -10.77 -5.68
CA ARG A 37 -5.79 -10.10 -5.77
C ARG A 37 -5.61 -9.08 -4.66
N VAL A 38 -6.62 -8.26 -4.37
CA VAL A 38 -6.59 -7.28 -3.28
C VAL A 38 -6.45 -7.97 -1.93
N ALA A 39 -7.23 -9.03 -1.67
CA ALA A 39 -7.11 -9.84 -0.46
C ALA A 39 -5.71 -10.45 -0.28
N ASN A 40 -5.06 -10.83 -1.40
CA ASN A 40 -3.71 -11.40 -1.37
C ASN A 40 -2.59 -10.35 -1.42
N SER A 41 -2.85 -9.12 -1.90
CA SER A 41 -1.84 -8.07 -2.07
C SER A 41 -1.74 -7.15 -0.86
N THR A 42 -2.79 -7.02 -0.06
CA THR A 42 -2.72 -6.24 1.18
C THR A 42 -2.01 -7.05 2.25
N CYS A 43 -0.91 -6.54 2.78
CA CYS A 43 -0.32 -7.13 3.98
C CYS A 43 -1.37 -7.12 5.11
N SER A 44 -1.24 -8.05 6.06
CA SER A 44 -2.18 -8.22 7.17
C SER A 44 -2.59 -6.86 7.75
N THR A 45 -3.87 -6.70 8.10
CA THR A 45 -4.39 -5.48 8.74
C THR A 45 -3.60 -5.07 9.99
N ARG A 46 -2.88 -6.01 10.62
CA ARG A 46 -1.93 -5.73 11.70
C ARG A 46 -0.67 -5.02 11.22
N VAL A 47 -0.09 -5.45 10.09
CA VAL A 47 1.13 -4.87 9.53
C VAL A 47 0.87 -3.48 8.96
N THR A 48 -0.25 -3.29 8.26
CA THR A 48 -0.66 -1.95 7.80
C THR A 48 -0.85 -0.99 8.97
N LYS A 49 -1.57 -1.40 10.02
CA LYS A 49 -1.74 -0.59 11.25
C LYS A 49 -0.40 -0.27 11.93
N ALA A 50 0.51 -1.24 12.04
CA ALA A 50 1.81 -1.04 12.66
C ALA A 50 2.68 -0.03 11.87
N ILE A 51 2.69 -0.12 10.54
CA ILE A 51 3.45 0.80 9.68
C ILE A 51 2.84 2.21 9.73
N SER A 52 1.51 2.33 9.68
CA SER A 52 0.82 3.63 9.77
C SER A 52 1.07 4.33 11.12
N LEU A 53 1.17 3.57 12.21
CA LEU A 53 1.52 4.10 13.55
C LEU A 53 3.01 4.43 13.71
N ALA A 54 3.90 3.73 12.98
CA ALA A 54 5.33 3.97 13.04
C ALA A 54 5.72 5.37 12.51
N GLY A 55 4.97 5.91 11.56
CA GLY A 55 5.18 7.29 11.07
C GLY A 55 4.86 8.37 12.10
N THR A 56 3.93 8.10 13.03
CA THR A 56 3.52 9.06 14.09
C THR A 56 4.38 8.99 15.36
N LEU A 57 5.24 7.97 15.48
CA LEU A 57 6.15 7.77 16.62
C LEU A 57 7.59 8.15 16.31
N GLN A 58 7.83 8.89 15.22
CA GLN A 58 9.01 9.76 15.17
C GLN A 58 8.77 10.90 16.17
N LYS A 59 8.86 10.55 17.46
CA LYS A 59 9.11 11.53 18.49
C LYS A 59 10.42 12.17 18.07
N GLU A 60 10.36 13.44 17.67
CA GLU A 60 11.53 14.30 17.73
C GLU A 60 12.15 14.00 19.09
N VAL A 61 13.31 13.33 19.09
CA VAL A 61 14.07 13.15 20.31
C VAL A 61 14.66 14.53 20.57
N GLU A 62 13.80 15.44 21.01
CA GLU A 62 14.14 16.76 21.46
C GLU A 62 14.84 16.57 22.81
N GLY A 63 16.11 16.17 22.71
CA GLY A 63 17.23 16.53 23.57
C GLY A 63 17.03 16.53 25.08
N GLY A 64 16.12 15.72 25.65
CA GLY A 64 15.71 15.89 27.04
C GLY A 64 16.75 15.52 28.11
N THR A 65 17.83 14.81 27.76
CA THR A 65 18.85 14.39 28.75
C THR A 65 20.26 14.28 28.16
N VAL A 66 20.55 14.95 27.05
CA VAL A 66 21.93 15.00 26.55
C VAL A 66 22.62 16.11 27.33
N CYS A 67 23.68 15.77 28.06
CA CYS A 67 24.54 16.78 28.69
C CYS A 67 24.81 17.88 27.67
N LEU A 68 24.62 19.15 28.04
CA LEU A 68 24.93 20.27 27.14
C LEU A 68 26.31 20.03 26.51
N PRO A 69 26.51 20.27 25.21
CA PRO A 69 27.77 19.94 24.52
C PRO A 69 29.01 20.47 25.25
N GLU A 70 28.89 21.64 25.87
CA GLU A 70 29.93 22.24 26.71
C GLU A 70 30.25 21.41 27.97
N VAL A 71 29.22 20.88 28.64
CA VAL A 71 29.38 19.98 29.80
C VAL A 71 30.02 18.66 29.38
N ALA A 72 29.63 18.11 28.22
CA ALA A 72 30.23 16.89 27.68
C ALA A 72 31.72 17.09 27.34
N LEU A 73 32.07 18.20 26.69
CA LEU A 73 33.45 18.56 26.37
C LEU A 73 34.30 18.83 27.63
N PHE A 74 33.72 19.47 28.63
CA PHE A 74 34.37 19.68 29.93
C PHE A 74 34.67 18.36 30.64
N ALA A 75 33.69 17.44 30.68
CA ALA A 75 33.85 16.11 31.28
C ALA A 75 34.90 15.26 30.55
N ALA A 76 34.99 15.41 29.22
CA ALA A 76 36.02 14.76 28.40
C ALA A 76 37.45 15.35 28.59
N GLY A 77 37.60 16.43 29.38
CA GLY A 77 38.91 17.00 29.71
C GLY A 77 39.40 18.11 28.77
N HIS A 78 38.56 18.60 27.84
CA HIS A 78 38.89 19.70 26.94
C HIS A 78 38.78 21.07 27.64
N ARG A 79 39.70 21.34 28.59
CA ARG A 79 39.70 22.57 29.42
C ARG A 79 40.43 23.77 28.81
N THR A 80 40.97 23.63 27.60
CA THR A 80 41.88 24.61 27.00
C THR A 80 41.19 25.75 26.26
N SER A 81 39.88 25.65 25.99
CA SER A 81 39.07 26.75 25.48
C SER A 81 38.58 27.60 26.66
N LYS A 82 38.91 28.90 26.65
CA LYS A 82 38.54 29.88 27.70
C LYS A 82 37.03 30.04 27.95
N GLN A 83 36.20 29.33 27.19
CA GLN A 83 34.74 29.45 27.16
C GLN A 83 34.01 28.16 27.57
N VAL A 84 34.69 27.02 27.74
CA VAL A 84 34.02 25.75 28.11
C VAL A 84 33.93 25.64 29.63
N THR A 85 32.71 25.73 30.17
CA THR A 85 32.42 25.66 31.60
C THR A 85 31.33 24.61 31.87
N ALA A 86 31.41 23.91 33.00
CA ALA A 86 30.42 22.90 33.42
C ALA A 86 29.13 23.49 34.04
N ARG A 87 28.74 24.71 33.67
CA ARG A 87 27.63 25.45 34.29
C ARG A 87 26.37 25.38 33.45
#